data_AF-A0A1I8PH29-F1
#
_entry.id   AF-A0A1I8PH29-F1
#
_cell.length_a   1.000
_cell.length_b   1.000
_cell.length_c   1.000
_cell.angle_alpha   90.00
_cell.angle_beta   90.00
_cell.angle_gamma   90.00
#
_symmetry.space_group_name_H-M   'P 1'
#
loop_
_entity.id
_entity.type
_entity.pdbx_description
1 polymer ?
#
loop_
_entity_poly.entity_id
_entity_poly.type
_entity_poly.pdbx_seq_one_letter_code
_entity_poly.pdbx_strand_id
1 'polypeptide(L)'
;MSHQLKFLILILLATRPVENLIRYTNLKCNTLDPTFFTFETCNLKVQGRGIIALTAHMKLHKVPVNNVTILLSTFKKGNNGYRPFLYNISVDACDFMRNRKRYPVFAIYMNAIMPFSNVNHTCPYNHDMIVKDMVMREDMLALAPLPGGDYMFKLRLGVKNEWKSEIVSYLTTSDLWEFFKKTKSRKM
;
A
#
# COMPACT_ATOMS: atom_id res chain seq x y z
N MET A 1 20.42 -45.75 4.67
CA MET A 1 19.22 -45.12 4.07
C MET A 1 18.37 -44.31 5.08
N SER A 2 18.19 -44.78 6.33
CA SER A 2 17.37 -44.10 7.37
C SER A 2 17.88 -42.71 7.82
N HIS A 3 19.20 -42.51 7.94
CA HIS A 3 19.77 -41.25 8.42
C HIS A 3 19.61 -40.07 7.45
N GLN A 4 19.71 -40.33 6.14
CA GLN A 4 19.55 -39.30 5.11
C GLN A 4 18.11 -38.76 5.07
N LEU A 5 17.12 -39.64 5.26
CA LEU A 5 15.71 -39.26 5.31
C LEU A 5 15.37 -38.45 6.56
N LYS A 6 15.94 -38.81 7.73
CA LYS A 6 15.81 -38.03 8.97
C LYS A 6 16.42 -36.63 8.83
N PHE A 7 17.56 -36.53 8.15
CA PHE A 7 18.22 -35.24 7.89
C PHE A 7 17.39 -34.35 6.96
N LEU A 8 16.80 -34.93 5.91
CA LEU A 8 15.93 -34.22 4.97
C LEU A 8 14.64 -33.72 5.65
N ILE A 9 14.01 -34.54 6.50
CA ILE A 9 12.83 -34.14 7.29
C ILE A 9 13.20 -33.03 8.27
N LEU A 10 14.37 -33.10 8.92
CA LEU A 10 14.85 -32.06 9.82
C LEU A 10 15.11 -30.73 9.09
N ILE A 11 15.65 -30.77 7.88
CA ILE A 11 15.86 -29.58 7.04
C ILE A 11 14.51 -28.97 6.62
N LEU A 12 13.55 -29.79 6.19
CA LEU A 12 12.20 -29.33 5.81
C LEU A 12 11.42 -28.73 6.99
N LEU A 13 11.63 -29.24 8.21
CA LEU A 13 11.07 -28.66 9.45
C LEU A 13 11.83 -27.40 9.90
N ALA A 14 13.11 -27.27 9.54
CA ALA A 14 13.94 -26.12 9.90
C ALA A 14 13.79 -24.92 8.95
N THR A 15 13.34 -25.13 7.70
CA THR A 15 13.00 -24.04 6.78
C THR A 15 11.74 -23.33 7.28
N ARG A 16 11.92 -22.23 8.00
CA ARG A 16 10.81 -21.35 8.36
C ARG A 16 10.29 -20.66 7.10
N PRO A 17 8.97 -20.48 6.95
CA PRO A 17 8.44 -19.64 5.90
C PRO A 17 9.00 -18.22 6.07
N VAL A 18 9.45 -17.64 4.96
CA VAL A 18 9.83 -16.22 4.91
C VAL A 18 8.59 -15.42 5.31
N GLU A 19 8.65 -14.74 6.46
CA GLU A 19 7.60 -13.79 6.84
C GLU A 19 7.78 -12.55 5.94
N ASN A 20 6.73 -12.13 5.22
CA ASN A 20 6.78 -10.91 4.42
C ASN A 20 7.13 -9.71 5.32
N LEU A 21 8.19 -8.98 4.97
CA LEU A 21 8.67 -7.87 5.80
C LEU A 21 7.63 -6.75 5.87
N ILE A 22 6.86 -6.56 4.79
CA ILE A 22 5.77 -5.59 4.70
C ILE A 22 4.47 -6.31 4.36
N ARG A 23 3.38 -6.01 5.08
CA ARG A 23 2.06 -6.59 4.82
C ARG A 23 0.92 -5.63 5.14
N TYR A 24 -0.17 -5.73 4.39
CA TYR A 24 -1.42 -5.05 4.73
C TYR A 24 -2.09 -5.68 5.95
N THR A 25 -2.63 -4.85 6.83
CA THR A 25 -3.38 -5.29 8.01
C THR A 25 -4.83 -4.85 7.99
N ASN A 26 -5.12 -3.73 7.33
CA ASN A 26 -6.49 -3.23 7.18
C ASN A 26 -6.57 -2.26 5.99
N LEU A 27 -7.77 -2.11 5.44
CA LEU A 27 -8.09 -1.16 4.38
C LEU A 27 -9.48 -0.59 4.65
N LYS A 28 -9.61 0.73 4.58
CA LYS A 28 -10.88 1.44 4.66
C LYS A 28 -11.01 2.36 3.46
N CYS A 29 -12.14 2.30 2.78
CA CYS A 29 -12.49 3.25 1.73
C CYS A 29 -13.77 3.96 2.13
N ASN A 30 -13.72 5.28 2.16
CA ASN A 30 -14.84 6.13 2.50
C ASN A 30 -15.21 7.00 1.31
N THR A 31 -16.48 7.00 0.97
CA THR A 31 -17.06 7.87 -0.06
C THR A 31 -17.62 9.11 0.62
N LEU A 32 -17.12 10.29 0.25
CA LEU A 32 -17.58 11.57 0.80
C LEU A 32 -18.66 12.20 -0.08
N ASP A 33 -18.63 11.93 -1.39
CA ASP A 33 -19.63 12.37 -2.36
C ASP A 33 -20.08 11.17 -3.23
N PRO A 34 -21.12 10.44 -2.81
CA PRO A 34 -21.64 9.27 -3.53
C PRO A 34 -22.17 9.59 -4.93
N THR A 35 -22.50 10.86 -5.20
CA THR A 35 -22.95 11.29 -6.53
C THR A 35 -21.80 11.42 -7.51
N PHE A 36 -20.55 11.45 -7.02
CA PHE A 36 -19.35 11.58 -7.84
C PHE A 36 -18.60 10.26 -7.95
N PHE A 37 -18.36 9.58 -6.82
CA PHE A 37 -17.67 8.30 -6.79
C PHE A 37 -18.38 7.30 -5.88
N THR A 38 -18.21 6.01 -6.14
CA THR A 38 -18.48 4.93 -5.17
C THR A 38 -17.38 3.89 -5.23
N PHE A 39 -17.20 3.11 -4.17
CA PHE A 39 -16.32 1.94 -4.20
C PHE A 39 -17.15 0.69 -4.50
N GLU A 40 -16.96 0.09 -5.67
CA GLU A 40 -17.53 -1.22 -6.02
C GLU A 40 -16.79 -2.35 -5.29
N THR A 41 -15.51 -2.16 -5.05
CA THR A 41 -14.70 -3.07 -4.23
C THR A 41 -13.70 -2.26 -3.41
N CYS A 42 -13.54 -2.63 -2.15
CA CYS A 42 -12.46 -2.15 -1.28
C CYS A 42 -12.17 -3.23 -0.24
N ASN A 43 -11.20 -4.10 -0.54
CA ASN A 43 -10.87 -5.19 0.37
C ASN A 43 -9.41 -5.62 0.30
N LEU A 44 -9.04 -6.42 1.29
CA LEU A 44 -7.82 -7.18 1.32
C LEU A 44 -8.15 -8.65 1.05
N LYS A 45 -7.39 -9.29 0.17
CA LYS A 45 -7.52 -10.71 -0.15
C LYS A 45 -6.22 -11.45 0.11
N VAL A 46 -6.32 -12.65 0.68
CA VAL A 46 -5.17 -13.53 0.86
C VAL A 46 -4.90 -14.24 -0.46
N GLN A 47 -3.74 -14.01 -1.06
CA GLN A 47 -3.33 -14.64 -2.34
C GLN A 47 -2.52 -15.93 -2.13
N GLY A 48 -2.03 -16.15 -0.91
CA GLY A 48 -1.20 -17.29 -0.54
C GLY A 48 -0.76 -17.19 0.91
N ARG A 49 0.13 -18.08 1.36
CA ARG A 49 0.59 -18.12 2.75
C ARG A 49 1.26 -16.79 3.14
N GLY A 50 0.54 -15.98 3.93
CA GLY A 50 1.04 -14.70 4.43
C GLY A 50 1.07 -13.56 3.40
N ILE A 51 0.61 -13.78 2.17
CA ILE A 51 0.57 -12.76 1.11
C ILE A 51 -0.83 -12.16 1.06
N ILE A 52 -0.92 -10.87 1.39
CA ILE A 52 -2.17 -10.11 1.40
C ILE A 52 -2.08 -9.08 0.29
N ALA A 53 -3.10 -9.07 -0.58
CA ALA A 53 -3.23 -8.15 -1.69
C ALA A 53 -4.39 -7.19 -1.47
N LEU A 54 -4.18 -5.93 -1.84
CA LEU A 54 -5.18 -4.88 -1.84
C LEU A 54 -5.89 -4.82 -3.18
N THR A 55 -7.23 -4.78 -3.15
CA THR A 55 -8.04 -4.45 -4.32
C THR A 55 -9.00 -3.31 -3.98
N ALA A 56 -8.96 -2.26 -4.78
CA ALA A 56 -9.87 -1.13 -4.73
C ALA A 56 -10.37 -0.81 -6.14
N HIS A 57 -11.68 -0.82 -6.33
CA HIS A 57 -12.35 -0.40 -7.56
C HIS A 57 -13.25 0.77 -7.22
N MET A 58 -12.81 1.96 -7.65
CA MET A 58 -13.54 3.20 -7.51
C MET A 58 -14.27 3.50 -8.83
N LYS A 59 -15.59 3.52 -8.77
CA LYS A 59 -16.46 3.82 -9.90
C LYS A 59 -16.68 5.32 -10.03
N LEU A 60 -16.56 5.81 -11.26
CA LEU A 60 -16.74 7.22 -11.60
C LEU A 60 -18.15 7.45 -12.14
N HIS A 61 -18.94 8.27 -11.44
CA HIS A 61 -20.30 8.64 -11.89
C HIS A 61 -20.33 9.93 -12.72
N LYS A 62 -19.26 10.74 -12.63
CA LYS A 62 -19.11 11.99 -13.38
C LYS A 62 -17.78 11.99 -14.12
N VAL A 63 -17.85 12.01 -15.44
CA VAL A 63 -16.71 12.04 -16.37
C VAL A 63 -16.93 13.15 -17.41
N PRO A 64 -15.88 13.72 -18.03
CA PRO A 64 -14.45 13.51 -17.77
C PRO A 64 -13.95 14.18 -16.48
N VAL A 65 -12.94 13.60 -15.83
CA VAL A 65 -12.27 14.23 -14.68
C VAL A 65 -10.91 14.78 -15.10
N ASN A 66 -10.77 16.12 -15.02
CA ASN A 66 -9.59 16.87 -15.48
C ASN A 66 -8.80 17.58 -14.37
N ASN A 67 -9.31 17.57 -13.15
CA ASN A 67 -8.69 18.24 -12.02
C ASN A 67 -8.86 17.35 -10.79
N VAL A 68 -7.76 16.74 -10.37
CA VAL A 68 -7.72 15.81 -9.25
C VAL A 68 -6.62 16.26 -8.30
N THR A 69 -7.01 16.57 -7.07
CA THR A 69 -6.11 16.87 -5.97
C THR A 69 -5.98 15.65 -5.10
N ILE A 70 -4.76 15.23 -4.81
CA ILE A 70 -4.46 14.10 -3.92
C ILE A 70 -3.75 14.64 -2.69
N LEU A 71 -4.32 14.40 -1.51
CA LEU A 71 -3.63 14.59 -0.24
C LEU A 71 -3.14 13.23 0.26
N LEU A 72 -1.82 13.06 0.29
CA LEU A 72 -1.17 11.90 0.89
C LEU A 72 -0.65 12.29 2.28
N SER A 73 -1.17 11.62 3.30
CA SER A 73 -0.72 11.76 4.68
C SER A 73 -0.28 10.42 5.24
N THR A 74 0.93 10.34 5.78
CA THR A 74 1.49 9.12 6.35
C THR A 74 1.64 9.24 7.86
N PHE A 75 1.39 8.14 8.56
CA PHE A 75 1.38 8.10 10.02
C PHE A 75 2.08 6.83 10.50
N LYS A 76 2.77 6.92 11.64
CA LYS A 76 3.35 5.80 12.36
C LYS A 76 2.64 5.62 13.69
N LYS A 77 2.38 4.38 14.08
CA LYS A 77 1.83 4.04 15.39
C LYS A 77 2.91 4.16 16.46
N GLY A 78 2.62 4.93 17.50
CA GLY A 78 3.40 4.96 18.75
C GLY A 78 2.54 4.50 19.93
N ASN A 79 3.00 4.80 21.14
CA ASN A 79 2.32 4.39 22.38
C ASN A 79 0.91 5.01 22.50
N ASN A 80 0.71 6.20 21.95
CA ASN A 80 -0.55 6.95 22.03
C ASN A 80 -1.24 7.02 20.66
N GLY A 81 -1.30 5.89 19.94
CA GLY A 81 -1.97 5.79 18.64
C GLY A 81 -1.12 6.26 17.44
N TYR A 82 -1.79 6.57 16.34
CA TYR A 82 -1.14 6.98 15.08
C TYR A 82 -0.77 8.47 15.12
N ARG A 83 0.49 8.79 14.84
CA ARG A 83 1.00 10.17 14.74
C ARG A 83 1.55 10.44 13.33
N PRO A 84 1.44 11.68 12.81
CA PRO A 84 2.02 12.03 11.52
C PRO A 84 3.49 11.63 11.43
N PHE A 85 3.89 11.07 10.28
CA PHE A 85 5.23 10.53 10.05
C PHE A 85 5.61 10.72 8.58
N LEU A 86 6.81 11.22 8.30
CA LEU A 86 7.36 11.50 6.97
C LEU A 86 6.64 12.59 6.15
N TYR A 87 5.43 12.32 5.64
CA TYR A 87 4.84 13.14 4.59
C TYR A 87 3.38 13.52 4.85
N ASN A 88 3.08 14.78 4.52
CA ASN A 88 1.73 15.32 4.40
C ASN A 88 1.71 16.26 3.20
N ILE A 89 1.51 15.71 2.01
CA ILE A 89 1.72 16.43 0.75
C ILE A 89 0.44 16.46 -0.09
N SER A 90 0.18 17.62 -0.70
CA SER A 90 -0.91 17.81 -1.67
C SER A 90 -0.33 17.86 -3.08
N VAL A 91 -0.93 17.12 -4.00
CA VAL A 91 -0.45 16.96 -5.38
C VAL A 91 -1.60 17.11 -6.36
N ASP A 92 -1.42 17.92 -7.41
CA ASP A 92 -2.28 17.85 -8.59
C ASP A 92 -1.91 16.59 -9.37
N ALA A 93 -2.80 15.61 -9.37
CA ALA A 93 -2.54 14.32 -10.00
C ALA A 93 -2.44 14.44 -11.53
N CYS A 94 -3.24 15.32 -12.15
CA CYS A 94 -3.16 15.53 -13.59
C CYS A 94 -1.83 16.16 -13.98
N ASP A 95 -1.33 17.10 -13.17
CA ASP A 95 -0.01 17.68 -13.36
C ASP A 95 1.13 16.70 -13.12
N PHE A 96 1.01 15.89 -12.06
CA PHE A 96 1.95 14.81 -11.80
C PHE A 96 2.05 13.82 -12.97
N MET A 97 0.92 13.43 -13.57
CA MET A 97 0.94 12.51 -14.71
C MET A 97 1.61 13.11 -15.95
N ARG A 98 1.54 14.44 -16.14
CA ARG A 98 2.29 15.14 -17.20
C ARG A 98 3.77 15.25 -16.89
N ASN A 99 4.13 15.50 -15.63
CA ASN A 99 5.52 15.67 -15.22
C ASN A 99 5.80 15.04 -13.84
N ARG A 100 6.10 13.73 -13.85
CA ARG A 100 6.30 12.94 -12.63
C ARG A 100 7.46 13.44 -11.77
N LYS A 101 8.48 14.07 -12.38
CA LYS A 101 9.67 14.59 -11.69
C LYS A 101 9.35 15.76 -10.75
N ARG A 102 8.22 16.45 -10.95
CA ARG A 102 7.79 17.59 -10.12
C ARG A 102 7.45 17.18 -8.69
N TYR A 103 7.00 15.94 -8.47
CA TYR A 103 6.56 15.44 -7.17
C TYR A 103 7.33 14.15 -6.80
N PRO A 104 8.63 14.24 -6.46
CA PRO A 104 9.49 13.06 -6.28
C PRO A 104 9.01 12.13 -5.16
N VAL A 105 8.53 12.69 -4.05
CA VAL A 105 7.97 11.91 -2.93
C VAL A 105 6.73 11.14 -3.38
N PHE A 106 5.79 11.81 -4.05
CA PHE A 106 4.58 11.17 -4.56
C PHE A 106 4.91 10.12 -5.64
N ALA A 107 5.96 10.34 -6.42
CA ALA A 107 6.44 9.38 -7.42
C ALA A 107 6.83 8.03 -6.80
N ILE A 108 7.40 8.00 -5.59
CA ILE A 108 7.73 6.75 -4.87
C ILE A 108 6.46 5.90 -4.71
N TYR A 109 5.40 6.49 -4.14
CA TYR A 109 4.13 5.81 -3.91
C TYR A 109 3.44 5.41 -5.21
N MET A 110 3.41 6.31 -6.20
CA MET A 110 2.75 6.02 -7.47
C MET A 110 3.50 4.96 -8.29
N ASN A 111 4.83 4.88 -8.20
CA ASN A 111 5.59 3.79 -8.82
C ASN A 111 5.24 2.42 -8.25
N ALA A 112 4.91 2.35 -6.94
CA ALA A 112 4.43 1.12 -6.32
C ALA A 112 3.01 0.73 -6.81
N ILE A 113 2.13 1.71 -6.96
CA ILE A 113 0.70 1.49 -7.28
C ILE A 113 0.47 1.22 -8.76
N MET A 114 1.15 1.96 -9.65
CA MET A 114 0.86 1.97 -11.09
C MET A 114 0.85 0.58 -11.76
N PRO A 115 1.80 -0.33 -11.48
CA PRO A 115 1.81 -1.68 -12.07
C PRO A 115 0.56 -2.51 -11.80
N PHE A 116 -0.21 -2.17 -10.75
CA PHE A 116 -1.42 -2.87 -10.33
C PHE A 116 -2.69 -2.08 -10.69
N SER A 117 -2.57 -1.05 -11.52
CA SER A 117 -3.64 -0.08 -11.72
C SER A 117 -3.88 0.25 -13.19
N ASN A 118 -5.08 0.75 -13.50
CA ASN A 118 -5.43 1.29 -14.82
C ASN A 118 -5.28 2.82 -14.92
N VAL A 119 -4.71 3.48 -13.91
CA VAL A 119 -4.58 4.96 -13.86
C VAL A 119 -3.25 5.47 -14.43
N ASN A 120 -2.51 4.63 -15.15
CA ASN A 120 -1.21 4.98 -15.73
C ASN A 120 -1.35 5.72 -17.07
N HIS A 121 -2.08 6.83 -17.08
CA HIS A 121 -2.20 7.73 -18.22
C HIS A 121 -2.46 9.17 -17.74
N THR A 122 -2.30 10.13 -18.63
CA THR A 122 -2.63 11.52 -18.35
C THR A 122 -4.15 11.75 -18.35
N CYS A 123 -4.63 12.72 -17.58
CA CYS A 123 -6.02 13.19 -17.64
C CYS A 123 -6.43 13.60 -19.08
N PRO A 124 -7.72 13.54 -19.45
CA PRO A 124 -8.90 13.22 -18.63
C PRO A 124 -9.02 11.74 -18.21
N TYR A 125 -9.59 11.49 -17.03
CA TYR A 125 -10.07 10.17 -16.64
C TYR A 125 -11.55 10.01 -17.01
N ASN A 126 -11.83 9.01 -17.86
CA ASN A 126 -13.16 8.72 -18.42
C ASN A 126 -13.65 7.30 -18.09
N HIS A 127 -12.99 6.64 -17.15
CA HIS A 127 -13.27 5.29 -16.73
C HIS A 127 -13.05 5.15 -15.24
N ASP A 128 -13.52 4.03 -14.69
CA ASP A 128 -13.30 3.66 -13.30
C ASP A 128 -11.81 3.57 -12.98
N MET A 129 -11.46 3.90 -11.73
CA MET A 129 -10.09 3.78 -11.23
C MET A 129 -9.96 2.48 -10.45
N ILE A 130 -9.06 1.62 -10.89
CA ILE A 130 -8.92 0.26 -10.36
C ILE A 130 -7.47 0.07 -9.93
N VAL A 131 -7.28 -0.38 -8.70
CA VAL A 131 -6.07 -1.03 -8.20
C VAL A 131 -6.45 -2.47 -7.88
N LYS A 132 -5.83 -3.43 -8.54
CA LYS A 132 -6.21 -4.85 -8.44
C LYS A 132 -5.04 -5.69 -7.95
N ASP A 133 -5.31 -6.49 -6.92
CA ASP A 133 -4.39 -7.49 -6.36
C ASP A 133 -2.98 -6.95 -6.07
N MET A 134 -2.89 -5.71 -5.58
CA MET A 134 -1.63 -5.06 -5.23
C MET A 134 -1.06 -5.70 -3.96
N VAL A 135 0.10 -6.36 -4.08
CA VAL A 135 0.88 -6.84 -2.94
C VAL A 135 1.99 -5.85 -2.65
N MET A 136 2.05 -5.35 -1.42
CA MET A 136 3.14 -4.46 -1.01
C MET A 136 4.43 -5.27 -0.85
N ARG A 137 5.50 -4.84 -1.51
CA ARG A 137 6.82 -5.44 -1.42
C ARG A 137 7.85 -4.43 -0.93
N GLU A 138 8.95 -4.93 -0.40
CA GLU A 138 10.03 -4.11 0.16
C GLU A 138 10.67 -3.18 -0.87
N ASP A 139 10.87 -3.67 -2.10
CA ASP A 139 11.46 -2.91 -3.21
C ASP A 139 10.64 -1.68 -3.60
N MET A 140 9.32 -1.73 -3.41
CA MET A 140 8.39 -0.67 -3.82
C MET A 140 8.53 0.62 -3.02
N LEU A 141 8.94 0.51 -1.75
CA LEU A 141 9.11 1.64 -0.84
C LEU A 141 10.57 1.78 -0.39
N ALA A 142 11.53 1.19 -1.11
CA ALA A 142 12.94 1.20 -0.74
C ALA A 142 13.53 2.62 -0.60
N LEU A 143 12.97 3.60 -1.31
CA LEU A 143 13.37 5.02 -1.20
C LEU A 143 12.71 5.74 -0.01
N ALA A 144 11.71 5.15 0.63
CA ALA A 144 11.07 5.68 1.82
C ALA A 144 11.62 4.96 3.08
N PRO A 145 12.23 5.68 4.04
CA PRO A 145 12.78 5.06 5.24
C PRO A 145 11.65 4.63 6.19
N LEU A 146 11.17 3.39 6.04
CA LEU A 146 10.13 2.78 6.86
C LEU A 146 10.74 1.77 7.84
N PRO A 147 11.19 2.18 9.04
CA PRO A 147 11.65 1.25 10.07
C PRO A 147 10.51 0.35 10.54
N GLY A 148 10.82 -0.72 11.27
CA GLY A 148 9.83 -1.62 11.85
C GLY A 148 8.71 -0.89 12.62
N GLY A 149 7.49 -1.40 12.47
CA GLY A 149 6.30 -0.90 13.14
C GLY A 149 5.04 -0.90 12.27
N ASP A 150 3.97 -0.35 12.85
CA ASP A 150 2.67 -0.19 12.20
C ASP A 150 2.51 1.22 11.62
N TYR A 151 1.98 1.27 10.40
CA TYR A 151 1.83 2.49 9.60
C TYR A 151 0.41 2.62 9.08
N MET A 152 -0.02 3.87 8.91
CA MET A 152 -1.29 4.23 8.27
C MET A 152 -1.00 5.22 7.15
N PHE A 153 -1.42 4.88 5.95
CA PHE A 153 -1.36 5.72 4.76
C PHE A 153 -2.77 6.19 4.46
N LYS A 154 -2.96 7.50 4.43
CA LYS A 154 -4.25 8.14 4.16
C LYS A 154 -4.12 8.91 2.85
N LEU A 155 -4.99 8.57 1.90
CA LEU A 155 -5.12 9.21 0.60
C LEU A 155 -6.50 9.87 0.54
N ARG A 156 -6.57 11.19 0.40
CA ARG A 156 -7.82 11.88 0.05
C ARG A 156 -7.79 12.30 -1.40
N LEU A 157 -8.88 12.02 -2.10
CA LEU A 157 -9.08 12.43 -3.49
C LEU A 157 -10.08 13.57 -3.52
N GLY A 158 -9.67 14.68 -4.11
CA GLY A 158 -10.49 15.86 -4.32
C GLY A 158 -10.64 16.16 -5.80
N VAL A 159 -11.80 16.68 -6.19
CA VAL A 159 -12.07 17.15 -7.55
C VAL A 159 -12.61 18.56 -7.45
N LYS A 160 -12.04 19.50 -8.24
CA LYS A 160 -12.40 20.93 -8.19
C LYS A 160 -12.38 21.49 -6.75
N ASN A 161 -11.34 21.14 -5.98
CA ASN A 161 -11.13 21.56 -4.58
C ASN A 161 -12.15 21.02 -3.54
N GLU A 162 -12.99 20.06 -3.91
CA GLU A 162 -13.89 19.39 -2.97
C GLU A 162 -13.44 17.94 -2.76
N TRP A 163 -13.33 17.50 -1.50
CA TRP A 163 -12.99 16.11 -1.17
C TRP A 163 -14.14 15.18 -1.54
N LYS A 164 -13.82 14.13 -2.30
CA LYS A 164 -14.80 13.17 -2.81
C LYS A 164 -14.64 11.78 -2.21
N SER A 165 -13.43 11.40 -1.81
CA SER A 165 -13.19 10.14 -1.10
C SER A 165 -11.94 10.18 -0.20
N GLU A 166 -11.89 9.25 0.76
CA GLU A 166 -10.74 8.98 1.62
C GLU A 166 -10.45 7.47 1.62
N ILE A 167 -9.23 7.06 1.27
CA ILE A 167 -8.74 5.69 1.35
C ILE A 167 -7.68 5.65 2.45
N VAL A 168 -7.81 4.70 3.36
CA VAL A 168 -6.88 4.48 4.48
C VAL A 168 -6.39 3.06 4.46
N SER A 169 -5.11 2.86 4.15
CA SER A 169 -4.46 1.54 4.19
C SER A 169 -3.51 1.45 5.38
N TYR A 170 -3.54 0.31 6.06
CA TYR A 170 -2.68 0.03 7.19
C TYR A 170 -1.66 -1.03 6.81
N LEU A 171 -0.39 -0.77 7.14
CA LEU A 171 0.73 -1.66 6.85
C LEU A 171 1.47 -1.96 8.15
N THR A 172 1.93 -3.20 8.31
CA THR A 172 2.95 -3.54 9.30
C THR A 172 4.23 -3.83 8.56
N THR A 173 5.32 -3.25 9.04
CA THR A 173 6.68 -3.55 8.62
C THR A 173 7.41 -4.22 9.79
N SER A 174 8.27 -5.19 9.49
CA SER A 174 9.15 -5.81 10.48
C SER A 174 10.58 -5.37 10.24
N ASP A 175 11.38 -5.26 11.29
CA ASP A 175 12.81 -4.98 11.15
C ASP A 175 13.55 -6.27 10.75
N LEU A 176 14.42 -6.19 9.75
CA LEU A 176 15.34 -7.28 9.40
C LEU A 176 16.16 -7.73 10.63
N TRP A 177 16.52 -6.79 11.53
CA TRP A 177 17.22 -7.10 12.78
C TRP A 177 16.39 -7.92 13.77
N GLU A 178 15.08 -7.66 13.89
CA GLU A 178 14.19 -8.47 14.75
C GLU A 178 13.97 -9.87 14.18
N PHE A 179 13.98 -10.03 12.85
CA PHE A 179 14.03 -11.33 12.21
C PHE A 179 15.31 -12.12 12.59
N PHE A 180 16.47 -11.45 12.59
CA PHE A 180 17.74 -12.06 13.05
C PHE A 180 17.78 -12.36 14.56
N LYS A 181 17.13 -11.55 15.41
CA LYS A 181 16.98 -11.87 16.85
C LYS A 181 16.05 -13.05 17.11
N LYS A 182 14.90 -13.11 16.44
CA LYS A 182 13.91 -14.22 16.57
C LYS A 182 14.46 -15.55 16.07
N THR A 183 15.44 -15.51 15.16
CA THR A 183 16.17 -16.71 14.71
C THR A 183 17.29 -17.11 15.69
N LYS A 184 17.95 -16.14 16.36
CA LYS A 184 18.99 -16.41 17.38
C LYS A 184 18.42 -16.85 18.74
N SER A 185 17.31 -16.26 19.20
CA SER A 185 16.69 -16.54 20.51
C SER A 185 15.94 -17.89 20.59
N ARG A 186 15.65 -18.54 19.45
CA ARG A 186 15.01 -19.88 19.43
C ARG A 186 15.99 -21.01 19.06
N LYS A 187 17.29 -20.69 18.96
CA LYS A 187 18.40 -21.64 18.83
C LYS A 187 19.09 -21.90 20.18
N MET A 188 18.46 -21.50 21.28
CA MET A 188 18.88 -21.75 22.65
C MET A 188 17.80 -22.56 23.35
#